data_AF-A0A3B9JAN3-F1
#
_entry.id   AF-A0A3B9JAN3-F1
#
_cell.length_a   1.000
_cell.length_b   1.000
_cell.length_c   1.000
_cell.angle_alpha   90.00
_cell.angle_beta   90.00
_cell.angle_gamma   90.00
#
_symmetry.space_group_name_H-M   'P 1'
#
loop_
_entity.id
_entity.type
_entity.pdbx_description
1 polymer ?
#
loop_
_entity_poly.entity_id
_entity_poly.type
_entity_poly.pdbx_seq_one_letter_code
_entity_poly.pdbx_strand_id
1 'polypeptide(L)'
;MALWSIGPGFLIMYGAMQAIPSEIIEAARVDGAGPLARFFYISIPMISPAIFFSLVINLTSAFGGTVLLDRGYLFSVSLSPMEGYINSMMFGKFELGYAAALAWVMFAVTMLITLALFRSANRWVYFPDEVNREEF
;
A
#
# COMPACT_ATOMS: atom_id res chain seq x y z
N MET A 1 5.64 16.51 -10.67
CA MET A 1 5.42 15.05 -10.66
C MET A 1 4.88 14.52 -9.32
N ALA A 2 5.36 14.98 -8.16
CA ALA A 2 4.87 14.51 -6.85
C ALA A 2 3.36 14.70 -6.58
N LEU A 3 2.71 15.70 -7.19
CA LEU A 3 1.27 15.90 -7.04
C LEU A 3 0.44 14.79 -7.71
N TRP A 4 0.93 14.26 -8.84
CA TRP A 4 0.22 13.21 -9.59
C TRP A 4 0.34 11.83 -8.92
N SER A 5 1.42 11.59 -8.16
CA SER A 5 1.61 10.34 -7.40
C SER A 5 0.75 10.24 -6.14
N ILE A 6 0.30 11.37 -5.58
CA ILE A 6 -0.57 11.38 -4.37
C ILE A 6 -2.02 11.02 -4.72
N GLY A 7 -2.47 11.36 -5.93
CA GLY A 7 -3.87 11.23 -6.37
C GLY A 7 -4.48 9.83 -6.15
N PRO A 8 -3.86 8.75 -6.65
CA PRO A 8 -4.43 7.40 -6.51
C PRO A 8 -4.59 6.96 -5.06
N GLY A 9 -3.58 7.20 -4.22
CA GLY A 9 -3.64 6.86 -2.79
C GLY A 9 -4.70 7.65 -2.04
N PHE A 10 -4.86 8.94 -2.37
CA PHE A 10 -5.92 9.77 -1.82
C PHE A 10 -7.31 9.28 -2.20
N LEU A 11 -7.54 8.91 -3.47
CA LEU A 11 -8.83 8.41 -3.94
C LEU A 11 -9.23 7.10 -3.25
N ILE A 12 -8.29 6.17 -3.06
CA ILE A 12 -8.53 4.92 -2.33
C ILE A 12 -8.94 5.23 -0.90
N MET A 13 -8.17 6.07 -0.20
CA MET A 13 -8.44 6.41 1.20
C MET A 13 -9.76 7.16 1.36
N TYR A 14 -10.05 8.08 0.45
CA TYR A 14 -11.30 8.85 0.45
C TYR A 14 -12.51 7.96 0.18
N GLY A 15 -12.44 7.06 -0.80
CA GLY A 15 -13.49 6.08 -1.06
C GLY A 15 -13.74 5.18 0.16
N ALA A 16 -12.67 4.77 0.86
CA ALA A 16 -12.80 4.00 2.09
C ALA A 16 -13.46 4.77 3.24
N MET A 17 -13.16 6.06 3.37
CA MET A 17 -13.82 6.93 4.35
C MET A 17 -15.30 7.15 4.03
N GLN A 18 -15.66 7.27 2.75
CA GLN A 18 -17.06 7.39 2.33
C GLN A 18 -17.88 6.11 2.60
N ALA A 19 -17.23 4.95 2.66
CA ALA A 19 -17.89 3.69 2.95
C ALA A 19 -18.28 3.53 4.44
N ILE A 20 -17.86 4.44 5.32
CA ILE A 20 -18.25 4.42 6.74
C ILE A 20 -19.73 4.83 6.85
N PRO A 21 -20.61 3.97 7.39
CA PRO A 21 -22.02 4.31 7.58
C PRO A 21 -22.18 5.49 8.54
N SER A 22 -23.06 6.43 8.18
CA SER A 22 -23.31 7.62 8.99
C SER A 22 -23.92 7.29 10.35
N GLU A 23 -24.68 6.19 10.47
CA GLU A 23 -25.30 5.81 11.74
C GLU A 23 -24.26 5.54 12.84
N ILE A 24 -23.11 4.95 12.49
CA ILE A 24 -22.03 4.67 13.46
C ILE A 24 -21.42 5.97 13.98
N ILE A 25 -21.24 6.97 13.10
CA ILE A 25 -20.69 8.27 13.48
C ILE A 25 -21.67 9.07 14.35
N GLU A 26 -22.97 8.97 14.05
CA GLU A 26 -24.02 9.62 14.83
C GLU A 26 -24.21 8.98 16.20
N ALA A 27 -24.23 7.65 16.28
CA ALA A 27 -24.26 6.91 17.54
C ALA A 27 -23.08 7.30 18.44
N ALA A 28 -21.87 7.32 17.89
CA ALA A 28 -20.68 7.76 18.62
C ALA A 28 -20.77 9.22 19.11
N ARG A 29 -21.46 10.10 18.37
CA ARG A 29 -21.69 11.48 18.81
C ARG A 29 -22.68 11.53 19.98
N VAL A 30 -23.73 10.71 19.95
CA VAL A 30 -24.69 10.59 21.06
C VAL A 30 -24.02 10.02 22.31
N ASP A 31 -23.09 9.08 22.15
CA ASP A 31 -22.28 8.50 23.24
C ASP A 31 -21.18 9.45 23.77
N GLY A 32 -21.11 10.68 23.28
CA GLY A 32 -20.17 11.69 23.76
C GLY A 32 -18.74 11.56 23.22
N ALA A 33 -18.51 10.74 22.18
CA ALA A 33 -17.19 10.63 21.57
C ALA A 33 -16.77 11.94 20.88
N GLY A 34 -15.70 12.55 21.39
CA GLY A 34 -15.07 13.72 20.77
C GLY A 34 -14.56 13.41 19.34
N PRO A 35 -14.27 14.46 18.53
CA PRO A 35 -13.82 14.28 17.15
C PRO A 35 -12.52 13.47 17.03
N LEU A 36 -11.56 13.65 17.96
CA LEU A 36 -10.34 12.85 18.03
C LEU A 36 -10.61 11.38 18.36
N ALA A 37 -11.53 11.13 19.30
CA ALA A 37 -11.90 9.76 19.66
C ALA A 37 -12.56 9.05 18.47
N ARG A 38 -13.47 9.72 17.77
CA ARG A 38 -14.10 9.18 16.55
C ARG A 38 -13.07 8.87 15.46
N PHE A 39 -12.07 9.72 15.25
CA PHE A 39 -11.03 9.47 14.26
C PHE A 39 -10.17 8.24 14.57
N PHE A 40 -9.62 8.14 15.78
CA PHE A 40 -8.69 7.05 16.14
C PHE A 40 -9.39 5.72 16.46
N TYR A 41 -10.58 5.75 17.04
CA TYR A 41 -11.27 4.53 17.49
C TYR A 41 -12.34 4.03 16.51
N ILE A 42 -12.80 4.86 15.57
CA ILE A 42 -13.85 4.47 14.60
C ILE A 42 -13.30 4.56 13.18
N SER A 43 -12.91 5.75 12.73
CA SER A 43 -12.50 5.95 11.34
C SER A 43 -11.28 5.11 10.95
N ILE A 44 -10.18 5.19 11.72
CA ILE A 44 -8.94 4.44 11.42
C ILE A 44 -9.17 2.92 11.38
N PRO A 45 -9.81 2.29 12.38
CA PRO A 45 -10.08 0.86 12.35
C PRO A 45 -10.97 0.44 11.18
N MET A 46 -11.99 1.23 10.84
CA MET A 46 -12.91 0.91 9.74
C MET A 46 -12.27 1.00 8.37
N ILE A 47 -11.35 1.94 8.14
CA ILE A 47 -10.60 2.05 6.89
C ILE A 47 -9.31 1.21 6.90
N SER A 48 -9.07 0.42 7.95
CA SER A 48 -7.87 -0.42 8.08
C SER A 48 -7.61 -1.33 6.86
N PRO A 49 -8.61 -1.88 6.13
CA PRO A 49 -8.37 -2.63 4.91
C PRO A 49 -7.78 -1.77 3.78
N ALA A 50 -8.25 -0.53 3.64
CA ALA A 50 -7.75 0.40 2.62
C ALA A 50 -6.35 0.92 2.96
N ILE A 51 -6.07 1.15 4.25
CA ILE A 51 -4.72 1.47 4.74
C ILE A 51 -3.78 0.32 4.44
N PHE A 52 -4.19 -0.92 4.76
CA PHE A 52 -3.39 -2.11 4.52
C PHE A 52 -3.10 -2.30 3.02
N PHE A 53 -4.12 -2.20 2.18
CA PHE A 53 -3.97 -2.29 0.73
C PHE A 53 -3.00 -1.24 0.18
N SER A 54 -3.16 0.01 0.60
CA SER A 54 -2.26 1.11 0.22
C SER A 54 -0.84 0.85 0.68
N LEU A 55 -0.66 0.35 1.91
CA LEU A 55 0.65 0.00 2.45
C LEU A 55 1.32 -1.10 1.63
N VAL A 56 0.59 -2.16 1.26
CA VAL A 56 1.12 -3.26 0.42
C VAL A 56 1.57 -2.74 -0.94
N ILE A 57 0.75 -1.92 -1.61
CA ILE A 57 1.10 -1.35 -2.92
C ILE A 57 2.36 -0.48 -2.81
N ASN A 58 2.38 0.47 -1.88
CA ASN A 58 3.51 1.40 -1.77
C ASN A 58 4.81 0.68 -1.40
N LEU A 59 4.73 -0.33 -0.53
CA LEU A 59 5.88 -1.12 -0.13
C LEU A 59 6.38 -1.99 -1.29
N THR A 60 5.47 -2.59 -2.05
CA THR A 60 5.82 -3.37 -3.24
C THR A 60 6.43 -2.47 -4.33
N SER A 61 5.93 -1.26 -4.54
CA SER A 61 6.52 -0.31 -5.48
C SER A 61 7.90 0.20 -5.04
N ALA A 62 8.19 0.24 -3.74
CA ALA A 62 9.48 0.69 -3.22
C ALA A 62 10.57 -0.39 -3.29
N PHE A 63 10.20 -1.66 -3.18
CA PHE A 63 11.15 -2.79 -3.10
C PHE A 63 11.07 -3.77 -4.28
N GLY A 64 9.98 -3.73 -5.05
CA GLY A 64 9.65 -4.71 -6.10
C GLY A 64 10.21 -4.42 -7.50
N GLY A 65 10.97 -3.33 -7.69
CA GLY A 65 11.66 -3.09 -8.96
C GLY A 65 10.81 -2.44 -10.05
N THR A 66 9.71 -1.77 -9.72
CA THR A 66 8.82 -1.13 -10.72
C THR A 66 9.53 -0.14 -11.65
N VAL A 67 10.62 0.48 -11.18
CA VAL A 67 11.43 1.43 -11.96
C VAL A 67 12.25 0.73 -13.07
N LEU A 68 12.44 -0.58 -13.02
CA LEU A 68 13.18 -1.34 -14.06
C LEU A 68 12.37 -1.50 -15.36
N LEU A 69 11.04 -1.46 -15.29
CA LEU A 69 10.14 -1.62 -16.44
C LEU A 69 9.77 -0.29 -17.09
N ASP A 70 9.88 0.82 -16.35
CA ASP A 70 9.58 2.13 -16.89
C ASP A 70 10.78 2.69 -17.66
N ARG A 71 10.78 2.43 -18.98
CA ARG A 71 11.72 3.01 -19.94
C ARG A 71 11.53 4.52 -20.13
N GLY A 72 10.52 5.12 -19.49
CA GLY A 72 10.26 6.54 -19.49
C GLY A 72 10.90 7.22 -18.29
N TYR A 73 11.71 8.25 -18.55
CA TYR A 73 12.19 9.27 -17.60
C TYR A 73 11.07 9.97 -16.76
N LEU A 74 9.81 9.53 -16.87
CA LEU A 74 8.64 10.11 -16.22
C LEU A 74 8.61 9.81 -14.72
N PHE A 75 9.18 8.67 -14.30
CA PHE A 75 9.42 8.32 -12.89
C PHE A 75 10.93 8.24 -12.63
N SER A 76 11.63 9.37 -12.75
CA SER A 76 13.07 9.50 -12.46
C SER A 76 13.44 9.35 -10.98
N VAL A 77 12.51 8.90 -10.14
CA VAL A 77 12.76 8.63 -8.74
C VAL A 77 12.94 7.13 -8.61
N SER A 78 14.20 6.66 -8.65
CA SER A 78 14.52 5.36 -8.08
C SER A 78 14.05 5.39 -6.63
N LEU A 79 12.96 4.69 -6.32
CA LEU A 79 12.41 4.63 -4.96
C LEU A 79 13.38 3.91 -4.03
N SER A 80 14.26 3.08 -4.58
CA SER A 80 15.32 2.37 -3.87
C SER A 80 16.68 2.56 -4.54
N PRO A 81 17.76 2.85 -3.78
CA PRO A 81 19.13 2.86 -4.28
C PRO A 81 19.55 1.54 -4.96
N MET A 82 18.97 0.42 -4.54
CA MET A 82 19.27 -0.90 -5.11
C MET A 82 18.72 -1.05 -6.54
N GLU A 83 17.53 -0.50 -6.82
CA GLU A 83 16.93 -0.53 -8.16
C GLU A 83 17.77 0.26 -9.16
N GLY A 84 18.23 1.45 -8.75
CA GLY A 84 19.15 2.26 -9.56
C GLY A 84 20.46 1.53 -9.84
N TYR A 85 20.97 0.77 -8.87
CA TYR A 85 22.17 -0.03 -9.04
C TYR A 85 21.96 -1.16 -10.06
N ILE A 86 20.88 -1.94 -9.96
CA ILE A 86 20.54 -3.00 -10.92
C ILE A 86 20.35 -2.43 -12.33
N ASN A 87 19.66 -1.30 -12.45
CA ASN A 87 19.46 -0.60 -13.72
C ASN A 87 20.80 -0.21 -14.37
N SER A 88 21.70 0.42 -13.58
CA SER A 88 23.03 0.80 -14.05
C SER A 88 23.88 -0.39 -14.48
N MET A 89 23.72 -1.53 -13.83
CA MET A 89 24.42 -2.77 -14.18
C MET A 89 23.90 -3.36 -15.50
N MET A 90 22.58 -3.34 -15.67
CA MET A 90 21.88 -3.92 -16.82
C MET A 90 22.08 -3.09 -18.09
N PHE A 91 21.98 -1.75 -18.00
CA PHE A 91 22.02 -0.85 -19.15
C PHE A 91 23.30 -0.03 -19.29
N GLY A 92 24.07 0.13 -18.22
CA GLY A 92 25.37 0.82 -18.27
C GLY A 92 26.52 -0.14 -18.55
N LYS A 93 26.63 -1.21 -17.76
CA LYS A 93 27.74 -2.18 -17.85
C LYS A 93 27.45 -3.41 -18.70
N PHE A 94 26.19 -3.65 -19.09
CA PHE A 94 25.73 -4.83 -19.82
C PHE A 94 26.06 -6.17 -19.14
N GLU A 95 26.28 -6.17 -17.82
CA GLU A 95 26.50 -7.40 -17.05
C GLU A 95 25.16 -7.99 -16.61
N LEU A 96 24.43 -8.53 -17.59
CA LEU A 96 23.06 -9.04 -17.40
C LEU A 96 22.98 -10.18 -16.39
N GLY A 97 24.00 -11.05 -16.33
CA GLY A 97 24.02 -12.18 -15.39
C GLY A 97 24.10 -11.72 -13.92
N TYR A 98 24.93 -10.73 -13.63
CA TYR A 98 25.05 -10.17 -12.28
C TYR A 98 23.79 -9.36 -11.90
N ALA A 99 23.26 -8.57 -12.84
CA ALA A 99 22.00 -7.85 -12.65
C ALA A 99 20.83 -8.80 -12.35
N ALA A 100 20.75 -9.96 -13.03
CA ALA A 100 19.72 -10.96 -12.79
C ALA A 100 19.85 -11.62 -11.40
N ALA A 101 21.07 -11.90 -10.93
CA ALA A 101 21.30 -12.43 -9.58
C ALA A 101 20.83 -11.44 -8.51
N LEU A 102 21.12 -10.14 -8.68
CA LEU A 102 20.65 -9.08 -7.78
C LEU A 102 19.12 -8.94 -7.79
N ALA A 103 18.49 -9.06 -8.96
CA ALA A 103 17.03 -9.03 -9.07
C ALA A 103 16.36 -10.19 -8.31
N TRP A 104 16.93 -11.39 -8.35
CA TRP A 104 16.46 -12.53 -7.55
C TRP A 104 16.59 -12.30 -6.04
N VAL A 105 17.67 -11.68 -5.60
CA VAL A 105 17.85 -11.29 -4.19
C VAL A 105 16.79 -10.27 -3.77
N MET A 106 16.56 -9.23 -4.59
CA MET A 106 15.50 -8.25 -4.34
C MET A 106 14.11 -8.89 -4.30
N PHE A 107 13.83 -9.82 -5.20
CA PHE A 107 12.58 -10.58 -5.19
C PHE A 107 12.38 -11.34 -3.87
N ALA A 108 13.41 -12.04 -3.39
CA ALA A 108 13.35 -12.75 -2.11
C ALA A 108 13.09 -11.80 -0.93
N VAL A 109 13.75 -10.64 -0.90
CA VAL A 109 13.54 -9.62 0.14
C VAL A 109 12.10 -9.09 0.09
N THR A 110 11.60 -8.72 -1.08
CA THR A 110 10.24 -8.21 -1.26
C THR A 110 9.22 -9.27 -0.86
N MET A 111 9.42 -10.54 -1.24
CA MET A 111 8.56 -11.65 -0.81
C MET A 111 8.51 -11.77 0.71
N LEU A 112 9.67 -11.72 1.40
CA LEU A 112 9.72 -11.80 2.86
C LEU A 112 8.96 -10.64 3.53
N ILE A 113 9.15 -9.42 3.01
CA ILE A 113 8.45 -8.23 3.50
C ILE A 113 6.94 -8.37 3.28
N THR A 114 6.50 -8.78 2.10
CA THR A 114 5.08 -9.00 1.79
C THR A 114 4.48 -10.07 2.70
N LEU A 115 5.16 -11.20 2.90
CA LEU A 115 4.71 -12.25 3.82
C LEU A 115 4.59 -11.75 5.26
N ALA A 116 5.57 -10.98 5.75
CA ALA A 116 5.52 -10.37 7.07
C ALA A 116 4.34 -9.40 7.21
N LEU A 117 4.07 -8.61 6.15
CA LEU A 117 2.97 -7.67 6.11
C LEU A 117 1.61 -8.37 6.15
N PHE A 118 1.41 -9.40 5.34
CA PHE A 118 0.19 -10.24 5.39
C PHE A 118 0.03 -10.94 6.74
N ARG A 119 1.12 -11.39 7.37
CA ARG A 119 1.09 -11.98 8.72
C ARG A 119 0.61 -10.96 9.77
N SER A 120 1.01 -9.70 9.65
CA SER A 120 0.57 -8.60 10.52
C SER A 120 -0.86 -8.16 10.25
N ALA A 121 -1.33 -8.30 9.01
CA ALA A 121 -2.68 -7.92 8.58
C ALA A 121 -3.76 -8.58 9.43
N ASN A 122 -3.63 -9.88 9.69
CA ASN A 122 -4.58 -10.66 10.48
C ASN A 122 -4.80 -10.15 11.91
N ARG A 123 -3.95 -9.26 12.42
CA ARG A 123 -4.12 -8.69 13.77
C ARG A 123 -4.89 -7.38 13.78
N TRP A 124 -4.79 -6.57 12.74
CA TRP A 124 -5.22 -5.16 12.78
C TRP A 124 -6.16 -4.76 11.65
N VAL A 125 -6.35 -5.63 10.64
CA VAL A 125 -7.25 -5.37 9.52
C VAL A 125 -8.59 -6.02 9.81
N TYR A 126 -9.61 -5.18 9.99
CA TYR A 126 -10.98 -5.63 10.13
C TYR A 126 -11.62 -5.67 8.75
N PHE A 127 -11.85 -6.87 8.22
CA PHE A 127 -12.71 -7.05 7.05
C PHE A 127 -14.15 -7.10 7.56
N PRO A 128 -15.01 -6.12 7.22
CA PRO A 128 -16.44 -6.28 7.43
C PRO A 128 -16.88 -7.39 6.48
N ASP A 129 -16.97 -8.62 7.00
CA ASP A 129 -17.44 -9.78 6.23
C ASP A 129 -18.81 -9.49 5.60
N GLU A 130 -19.03 -10.13 4.46
CA GLU A 130 -20.19 -10.06 3.58
C GLU A 130 -21.50 -10.54 4.27
N VAL A 131 -21.98 -9.82 5.29
CA VAL A 131 -23.16 -10.20 6.10
C VAL A 131 -24.48 -10.25 5.31
N ASN A 132 -24.54 -9.86 4.03
CA ASN A 132 -25.78 -9.87 3.23
C ASN A 132 -25.67 -10.60 1.88
N ARG A 133 -25.06 -11.79 1.84
CA ARG A 133 -25.09 -12.65 0.62
C ARG A 133 -25.72 -14.04 0.82
N GLU A 134 -26.51 -14.24 1.87
CA GLU A 134 -27.35 -15.45 2.04
C GLU A 134 -28.86 -15.20 1.99
N GLU A 135 -29.32 -14.00 1.61
CA GLU A 135 -30.75 -13.72 1.40
C GLU A 135 -31.08 -13.37 -0.06
N PHE A 136 -30.85 -14.31 -0.99
CA PHE A 136 -31.60 -14.41 -2.26
C PHE A 136 -31.66 -15.86 -2.76
#